data_AF-A7GI80-F1
#
_entry.id   AF-A7GI80-F1
#
_cell.length_a   1.000
_cell.length_b   1.000
_cell.length_c   1.000
_cell.angle_alpha   90.00
_cell.angle_beta   90.00
_cell.angle_gamma   90.00
#
_symmetry.space_group_name_H-M   'P 1'
#
loop_
_entity.id
_entity.type
_entity.pdbx_description
1 polymer ?
#
loop_
_entity_poly.entity_id
_entity_poly.type
_entity_poly.pdbx_seq_one_letter_code
_entity_poly.pdbx_strand_id
1 'polypeptide(L)' 'MKGCEDMLSMYTGFLCYSCRNEFILLSEELERTKGYLVCPYCTSRKVKKQNSTDNLKECMKEKVYKRVRGAIRQVTR' A
#
# COMPACT_ATOMS: atom_id res chain seq x y z
N MET A 1 0.66 31.65 -8.98
CA MET A 1 1.05 30.60 -8.02
C MET A 1 -0.04 29.55 -8.03
N LYS A 2 0.17 28.42 -8.72
CA LYS A 2 -0.82 27.32 -8.78
C LYS A 2 -0.46 26.32 -7.68
N GLY A 3 -0.96 26.56 -6.47
CA GLY A 3 -0.99 25.54 -5.43
C GLY A 3 -2.15 24.61 -5.71
N CYS A 4 -1.92 23.58 -6.53
CA CYS A 4 -2.78 22.42 -6.53
C CYS A 4 -2.29 21.56 -5.36
N GLU A 5 -2.93 21.69 -4.21
CA GLU A 5 -2.85 20.66 -3.18
C GLU A 5 -3.51 19.42 -3.77
N ASP A 6 -2.72 18.60 -4.45
CA ASP A 6 -3.09 17.21 -4.71
C ASP A 6 -3.32 16.59 -3.34
N MET A 7 -4.58 16.32 -2.99
CA MET A 7 -4.95 15.57 -1.79
C MET A 7 -4.42 14.14 -1.94
N LEU A 8 -3.13 13.97 -1.66
CA LEU A 8 -2.48 12.67 -1.64
C LEU A 8 -3.09 11.89 -0.49
N SER A 9 -3.88 10.90 -0.86
CA SER A 9 -4.38 9.92 0.11
C SER A 9 -3.21 9.25 0.81
N MET A 10 -3.28 9.07 2.14
CA MET A 10 -2.11 8.69 2.95
C MET A 10 -1.44 7.38 2.49
N TYR A 11 -2.22 6.39 2.09
CA TYR A 11 -1.74 5.07 1.70
C TYR A 11 -2.02 4.80 0.23
N THR A 12 -1.05 4.20 -0.46
CA THR A 12 -1.22 3.64 -1.80
C THR A 12 -1.02 2.13 -1.76
N GLY A 13 -2.00 1.37 -2.25
CA GLY A 13 -1.94 -0.09 -2.36
C GLY A 13 -1.28 -0.57 -3.65
N PHE A 14 -0.65 -1.74 -3.60
CA PHE A 14 0.02 -2.40 -4.72
C PHE A 14 -0.26 -3.90 -4.72
N LEU A 15 -0.37 -4.47 -5.92
CA LEU A 15 -0.46 -5.91 -6.14
C LEU A 15 0.73 -6.39 -6.95
N CYS A 16 1.38 -7.46 -6.48
CA CYS A 16 2.40 -8.15 -7.26
C CYS A 16 1.78 -9.25 -8.13
N TYR A 17 1.99 -9.20 -9.44
CA TYR A 17 1.52 -10.25 -10.36
C TYR A 17 2.36 -11.54 -10.33
N SER A 18 3.53 -11.52 -9.69
CA SER A 18 4.36 -12.73 -9.54
C SER A 18 3.92 -13.60 -8.37
N CYS A 19 3.83 -13.03 -7.16
CA CYS A 19 3.44 -13.78 -5.95
C CYS A 19 1.98 -13.59 -5.53
N ARG A 20 1.25 -12.68 -6.20
CA ARG A 20 -0.14 -12.30 -5.89
C ARG A 20 -0.36 -11.65 -4.52
N ASN A 21 0.71 -11.38 -3.77
CA ASN A 21 0.60 -10.64 -2.51
C ASN A 21 0.36 -9.15 -2.76
N GLU A 22 -0.42 -8.56 -1.87
CA GLU A 22 -0.66 -7.12 -1.79
C GLU A 22 0.20 -6.49 -0.70
N PHE A 23 0.57 -5.23 -0.90
CA PHE A 23 1.26 -4.41 0.09
C PHE A 23 0.92 -2.94 -0.12
N ILE A 24 1.21 -2.12 0.88
CA ILE A 24 0.93 -0.70 0.87
C ILE A 24 2.23 0.07 1.07
N LEU A 25 2.25 1.32 0.60
CA LEU A 25 3.26 2.30 0.93
C LEU A 25 2.60 3.63 1.27
N LEU A 26 3.34 4.48 1.97
CA LEU A 26 2.92 5.86 2.19
C LEU A 26 3.05 6.62 0.86
N SER A 27 2.01 7.38 0.51
CA SER A 27 2.00 8.13 -0.75
C SER A 27 3.09 9.19 -0.78
N GLU A 28 3.41 9.82 0.36
CA GLU A 28 4.51 10.77 0.47
C GLU A 28 5.88 10.13 0.19
N GLU A 29 6.09 8.88 0.62
CA GLU A 29 7.34 8.16 0.36
C GLU A 29 7.48 7.85 -1.13
N LEU A 30 6.38 7.51 -1.80
CA LEU A 30 6.39 7.27 -3.25
C LEU A 30 6.77 8.52 -4.05
N GLU A 31 6.32 9.70 -3.65
CA GLU A 31 6.67 10.94 -4.33
C GLU A 31 8.13 11.35 -4.10
N ARG A 32 8.64 11.13 -2.89
CA ARG A 32 10.02 11.46 -2.53
C ARG A 32 11.03 10.47 -3.15
N THR A 33 10.61 9.23 -3.38
CA THR A 33 11.51 8.18 -3.85
C THR A 33 11.67 8.23 -5.37
N LYS A 34 12.90 8.47 -5.84
CA LYS A 34 13.26 8.33 -7.26
C LYS A 34 13.79 6.92 -7.50
N GLY A 35 13.06 6.10 -8.25
CA GLY A 35 13.47 4.72 -8.53
C GLY A 35 12.35 3.84 -9.10
N TYR A 36 12.54 2.52 -8.99
CA TYR A 36 11.54 1.52 -9.39
C TYR A 36 11.03 0.75 -8.17
N LEU A 37 9.77 0.38 -8.23
CA LEU A 37 9.13 -0.42 -7.18
C LEU A 37 9.45 -1.91 -7.37
N VAL A 38 9.76 -2.60 -6.28
CA VAL A 38 9.89 -4.06 -6.24
C VAL A 38 8.95 -4.64 -5.20
N CYS A 39 8.45 -5.85 -5.45
CA CYS A 39 7.65 -6.56 -4.48
C CYS A 39 8.51 -6.96 -3.26
N PRO A 40 8.12 -6.59 -2.03
CA PRO A 40 8.89 -6.90 -0.83
C PRO A 40 8.92 -8.41 -0.49
N TYR A 41 7.99 -9.19 -1.03
CA TYR A 41 7.86 -10.62 -0.74
C TYR A 41 8.65 -11.52 -1.71
N CYS A 42 8.78 -11.12 -2.97
CA CYS A 42 9.38 -11.96 -4.00
C CYS A 42 10.39 -11.23 -4.90
N THR A 43 10.71 -9.97 -4.61
CA THR A 43 11.65 -9.11 -5.34
C THR A 43 11.31 -8.86 -6.82
N SER A 44 10.17 -9.36 -7.29
CA SER A 44 9.70 -9.13 -8.65
C SER A 44 9.34 -7.66 -8.89
N ARG A 45 9.69 -7.16 -10.07
CA ARG A 45 9.28 -5.82 -10.57
C ARG A 45 7.87 -5.81 -11.17
N LYS A 46 7.19 -6.96 -11.24
CA LYS A 46 5.82 -7.07 -11.76
C LYS A 46 4.80 -6.62 -10.70
N VAL A 47 4.80 -5.33 -10.39
CA VAL A 47 3.96 -4.69 -9.37
C VAL A 47 3.10 -3.60 -10.00
N LYS A 48 1.82 -3.58 -9.63
CA LYS A 48 0.83 -2.62 -10.15
C LYS A 48 0.21 -1.83 -9.00
N LYS A 49 0.16 -0.52 -9.17
CA LYS A 49 -0.55 0.40 -8.27
C LYS A 49 -2.05 0.09 -8.31
N GLN A 50 -2.66 -0.03 -7.15
CA GLN A 50 -4.10 -0.14 -6.95
C GLN A 50 -4.66 1.20 -6.47
N ASN A 51 -5.55 1.15 -5.49
CA ASN A 51 -6.28 2.27 -4.93
C ASN A 51 -5.38 3.02 -3.94
N SER A 52 -5.63 4.31 -3.79
CA SER A 52 -5.02 5.13 -2.73
C SER A 52 -6.13 5.68 -1.83
N THR A 53 -5.98 5.52 -0.52
CA THR A 53 -6.99 5.90 0.49
C THR A 53 -6.32 6.40 1.77
N ASP A 54 -7.04 7.19 2.57
CA ASP A 54 -6.56 7.64 3.89
C ASP A 54 -6.77 6.57 4.98
N ASN A 55 -7.67 5.63 4.71
CA ASN A 55 -8.00 4.55 5.62
C ASN A 55 -7.29 3.26 5.21
N LEU A 56 -6.30 2.86 6.00
CA LEU A 56 -5.54 1.61 5.86
C LEU A 56 -6.43 0.38 5.60
N LYS A 57 -7.57 0.30 6.31
CA LYS A 57 -8.49 -0.85 6.21
C LYS A 57 -9.14 -0.95 4.83
N GLU A 58 -9.47 0.20 4.24
CA GLU A 58 -10.07 0.28 2.90
C GLU A 58 -9.04 -0.02 1.82
N CYS A 59 -7.79 0.42 2.02
CA CYS A 59 -6.70 0.18 1.08
C CYS A 59 -6.39 -1.32 0.93
N MET A 60 -6.29 -2.02 2.07
CA MET A 60 -5.99 -3.44 2.11
C MET A 60 -7.24 -4.35 1.98
N LYS A 61 -8.44 -3.78 1.84
CA LYS A 61 -9.74 -4.48 1.63
C LYS A 61 -10.09 -5.59 2.62
N GLU A 62 -9.47 -5.59 3.79
CA GLU A 62 -9.68 -6.62 4.80
C GLU A 62 -10.82 -6.25 5.75
N LYS A 63 -11.74 -7.20 5.94
CA LYS A 63 -12.92 -7.01 6.80
C LYS A 63 -12.54 -6.92 8.28
N VAL A 64 -11.50 -7.65 8.72
CA VAL A 64 -11.15 -7.76 10.13
C VAL A 64 -9.63 -7.71 10.36
N TYR A 65 -9.22 -6.72 11.13
CA TYR A 65 -7.89 -6.62 11.72
C TYR A 65 -7.97 -6.89 13.21
N LYS A 66 -7.11 -7.76 13.73
CA LYS A 66 -7.05 -8.07 15.17
C LYS A 66 -5.67 -7.73 15.70
N ARG A 67 -5.61 -7.10 16.87
CA ARG A 67 -4.35 -6.96 17.60
C ARG A 67 -3.98 -8.31 18.21
N VAL A 68 -2.82 -8.85 17.84
CA VAL A 68 -2.25 -10.09 18.37
C VAL A 68 -0.88 -9.76 18.92
N ARG A 69 -0.74 -9.84 20.25
CA ARG A 69 0.50 -9.48 20.97
C ARG A 69 1.00 -8.06 20.65
N GLY A 70 0.09 -7.09 20.64
CA GLY A 70 0.39 -5.68 20.38
C GLY A 70 0.53 -5.30 18.89
N ALA A 71 0.82 -6.24 18.00
CA ALA A 71 0.85 -6.01 16.56
C ALA A 71 -0.55 -6.13 15.94
N ILE A 72 -0.88 -5.25 15.00
CA ILE A 72 -2.08 -5.40 14.17
C ILE A 72 -1.82 -6.53 13.15
N ARG A 73 -2.64 -7.58 13.18
CA ARG A 73 -2.62 -8.68 12.23
C ARG A 73 -3.92 -8.72 11.44
N GLN A 74 -3.79 -8.94 10.14
CA GLN A 74 -4.88 -9.43 9.29
C GLN A 74 -5.27 -10.84 9.76
N VAL A 75 -6.57 -11.07 9.98
CA VAL A 75 -7.09 -12.34 10.53
C VAL A 75 -8.10 -13.04 9.64
N THR A 76 -8.61 -12.37 8.60
CA THR A 76 -9.41 -13.00 7.56
C THR A 76 -8.52 -13.55 6.44
N ARG A 77 -8.94 -14.67 5.85
CA ARG A 77 -8.26 -15.40 4.78
C ARG A 77 -9.08 -15.29 3.50
#